data_AF-A0A0B1S5D7-F1
#
_entry.id   AF-A0A0B1S5D7-F1
#
_cell.length_a   1.000
_cell.length_b   1.000
_cell.length_c   1.000
_cell.angle_alpha   90.00
_cell.angle_beta   90.00
_cell.angle_gamma   90.00
#
_symmetry.space_group_name_H-M   'P 1'
#
loop_
_entity.id
_entity.type
_entity.pdbx_description
1 polymer ?
#
loop_
_entity_poly.entity_id
_entity_poly.type
_entity_poly.pdbx_seq_one_letter_code
_entity_poly.pdbx_strand_id
1 'polypeptide(L)'
;MAGCGECDFAMRTKESQAMLCRDFARYLGWTGEDSDSEGLLHFMQAQPSSHLEVGIHPKKNFRHSQSGNLYFVPNYDGDFFPKPMEELRREAPRKSIMCGTTQNEGLFFVALGGFGKTAEGFRRFVNRIIRECDYGCDEESVRKEIYDFYMKDVDPKDKVKVAERMVEVGHAHLFSF
;
A
#
# COMPACT_ATOMS: atom_id res chain seq x y z
N MET A 1 3.43 10.16 14.99
CA MET A 1 3.54 11.36 14.12
C MET A 1 3.56 10.86 12.68
N ALA A 2 2.78 11.47 11.79
CA ALA A 2 2.69 11.10 10.37
C ALA A 2 2.40 9.61 10.10
N GLY A 3 1.45 9.03 10.84
CA GLY A 3 1.02 7.65 10.63
C GLY A 3 0.30 7.05 11.83
N CYS A 4 -0.52 6.04 11.55
CA CYS A 4 -1.19 5.21 12.53
C CYS A 4 -1.40 3.80 11.98
N GLY A 5 -1.92 2.88 12.80
CA GLY A 5 -2.18 1.49 12.40
C GLY A 5 -3.28 1.28 11.34
N GLU A 6 -3.92 2.35 10.86
CA GLU A 6 -4.90 2.31 9.77
C GLU A 6 -4.37 2.88 8.45
N CYS A 7 -3.14 3.38 8.44
CA CYS A 7 -2.50 3.73 7.17
C CYS A 7 -2.40 2.48 6.29
N ASP A 8 -2.59 2.64 4.98
CA ASP A 8 -2.56 1.55 3.99
C ASP A 8 -1.24 0.75 3.99
N PHE A 9 -0.15 1.36 4.46
CA PHE A 9 1.16 0.72 4.60
C PHE A 9 1.45 0.15 6.00
N ALA A 10 0.53 0.26 6.95
CA ALA A 10 0.80 -0.08 8.36
C ALA A 10 0.42 -1.51 8.74
N MET A 11 -0.66 -2.04 8.18
CA MET A 11 -1.21 -3.36 8.53
C MET A 11 -1.73 -4.08 7.29
N ARG A 12 -1.69 -5.42 7.31
CA ARG A 12 -2.33 -6.26 6.30
C ARG A 12 -3.01 -7.48 6.95
N THR A 13 -3.99 -8.08 6.26
CA THR A 13 -4.49 -9.41 6.67
C THR A 13 -3.38 -10.46 6.52
N LYS A 14 -3.42 -11.50 7.37
CA LYS A 14 -2.45 -12.60 7.29
C LYS A 14 -2.55 -13.36 5.97
N GLU A 15 -3.75 -13.46 5.39
CA GLU A 15 -4.02 -14.12 4.12
C GLU A 15 -3.36 -13.37 2.96
N SER A 16 -3.56 -12.05 2.89
CA SER A 16 -2.94 -11.20 1.87
C SER A 16 -1.42 -11.15 2.03
N GLN A 17 -0.90 -11.10 3.27
CA GLN A 17 0.54 -11.16 3.50
C GLN A 17 1.12 -12.51 3.07
N ALA A 18 0.46 -13.63 3.36
CA ALA A 18 0.88 -14.96 2.94
C ALA A 18 0.86 -15.10 1.41
N MET A 19 -0.15 -14.56 0.72
CA MET A 19 -0.21 -14.56 -0.74
C MET A 19 0.99 -13.79 -1.34
N LEU A 20 1.30 -12.61 -0.80
CA LEU A 20 2.45 -11.83 -1.26
C LEU A 20 3.79 -12.53 -0.97
N CYS A 21 3.93 -13.21 0.16
CA CYS A 21 5.10 -14.05 0.46
C CYS A 21 5.28 -15.16 -0.59
N ARG A 22 4.18 -15.82 -0.98
CA ARG A 22 4.21 -16.85 -2.03
C ARG A 22 4.60 -16.25 -3.38
N ASP A 23 3.97 -15.16 -3.81
CA ASP A 23 4.32 -14.45 -5.05
C ASP A 23 5.81 -14.10 -5.08
N PHE A 24 6.35 -13.61 -3.96
CA PHE A 24 7.76 -13.25 -3.85
C PHE A 24 8.68 -14.48 -3.92
N ALA A 25 8.31 -15.58 -3.27
CA ALA A 25 9.05 -16.84 -3.40
C ALA A 25 9.03 -17.38 -4.82
N ARG A 26 7.89 -17.31 -5.53
CA ARG A 26 7.80 -17.66 -6.97
C ARG A 26 8.73 -16.80 -7.81
N TYR A 27 8.78 -15.50 -7.53
CA TYR A 27 9.71 -14.58 -8.19
C TYR A 27 11.19 -14.97 -7.97
N LEU A 28 11.52 -15.50 -6.79
CA LEU A 28 12.87 -16.02 -6.48
C LEU A 28 13.13 -17.43 -7.03
N GLY A 29 12.12 -18.10 -7.61
CA GLY A 29 12.26 -19.40 -8.25
C GLY A 29 11.68 -20.59 -7.47
N TRP A 30 10.85 -20.36 -6.45
CA TRP A 30 10.15 -21.45 -5.76
C TRP A 30 9.16 -22.17 -6.68
N THR A 31 9.26 -23.49 -6.78
CA THR A 31 8.38 -24.33 -7.63
C THR A 31 7.55 -25.35 -6.86
N GLY A 32 7.69 -25.45 -5.54
CA GLY A 32 6.89 -26.38 -4.71
C GLY A 32 5.42 -25.98 -4.59
N GLU A 33 4.59 -26.80 -3.96
CA GLU A 33 3.16 -26.55 -3.80
C GLU A 33 2.86 -25.45 -2.77
N ASP A 34 1.73 -24.75 -2.91
CA ASP A 34 1.35 -23.66 -1.98
C ASP A 34 1.02 -24.13 -0.56
N SER A 35 0.71 -25.43 -0.41
CA SER A 35 0.48 -26.12 0.86
C SER A 35 1.78 -26.53 1.56
N ASP A 36 2.91 -26.59 0.86
CA ASP A 36 4.21 -26.97 1.41
C ASP A 36 4.87 -25.78 2.13
N SER A 37 4.33 -25.44 3.30
CA SER A 37 4.79 -24.30 4.09
C SER A 37 6.20 -24.50 4.67
N GLU A 38 6.57 -25.74 5.00
CA GLU A 38 7.89 -26.09 5.52
C GLU A 38 8.96 -25.99 4.41
N GLY A 39 8.70 -26.57 3.24
CA GLY A 39 9.60 -26.46 2.09
C GLY A 39 9.78 -25.03 1.63
N LEU A 40 8.69 -24.24 1.60
CA LEU A 40 8.75 -22.82 1.31
C LEU A 40 9.64 -22.07 2.32
N LEU A 41 9.50 -22.34 3.62
CA LEU A 41 10.33 -21.71 4.65
C LEU A 41 11.82 -22.05 4.45
N HIS A 42 12.15 -23.33 4.24
CA HIS A 42 13.52 -23.75 3.97
C HIS A 42 14.11 -23.10 2.71
N PHE A 43 13.31 -23.00 1.64
CA PHE A 43 13.73 -22.31 0.42
C PHE A 43 14.06 -20.84 0.67
N MET A 44 13.21 -20.13 1.42
CA MET A 44 13.40 -18.72 1.74
C MET A 44 14.62 -18.51 2.65
N GLN A 45 14.84 -19.39 3.63
CA GLN A 45 16.02 -19.36 4.51
C GLN A 45 17.33 -19.61 3.76
N ALA A 46 17.30 -20.38 2.68
CA ALA A 46 18.46 -20.65 1.84
C ALA A 46 18.82 -19.47 0.90
N GLN A 47 17.94 -18.47 0.76
CA GLN A 47 18.22 -17.32 -0.10
C GLN A 47 19.28 -16.40 0.52
N PRO A 48 20.20 -15.85 -0.29
CA PRO A 48 21.05 -14.75 0.15
C PRO A 48 20.21 -13.56 0.63
N SER A 49 20.66 -12.86 1.66
CA SER A 49 19.96 -11.68 2.20
C SER A 49 19.74 -10.59 1.14
N SER A 50 20.67 -10.43 0.20
CA SER A 50 20.55 -9.49 -0.94
C SER A 50 19.39 -9.81 -1.89
N HIS A 51 18.96 -11.08 -1.95
CA HIS A 51 17.79 -11.50 -2.73
C HIS A 51 16.49 -11.20 -1.98
N LEU A 52 16.52 -11.31 -0.65
CA LEU A 52 15.38 -11.06 0.23
C LEU A 52 15.14 -9.58 0.53
N GLU A 53 16.18 -8.76 0.44
CA GLU A 53 16.09 -7.32 0.69
C GLU A 53 15.04 -6.68 -0.20
N VAL A 54 14.05 -6.02 0.41
CA VAL A 54 13.07 -5.19 -0.28
C VAL A 54 13.18 -3.76 0.25
N GLY A 55 13.33 -2.81 -0.67
CA GLY A 55 13.41 -1.40 -0.34
C GLY A 55 12.08 -0.69 -0.57
N ILE A 56 12.14 0.63 -0.58
CA ILE A 56 11.00 1.50 -0.94
C ILE A 56 10.65 1.34 -2.44
N HIS A 57 11.63 0.96 -3.26
CA HIS A 57 11.41 0.67 -4.67
C HIS A 57 11.02 -0.79 -4.90
N PRO A 58 9.98 -1.04 -5.70
CA PRO A 58 9.62 -2.38 -6.15
C PRO A 58 10.82 -3.11 -6.77
N LYS A 59 10.95 -4.42 -6.50
CA LYS A 59 11.90 -5.26 -7.23
C LYS A 59 11.52 -5.27 -8.71
N LYS A 60 12.52 -5.07 -9.58
CA LYS A 60 12.30 -5.07 -11.02
C LYS A 60 11.68 -6.39 -11.45
N ASN A 61 10.60 -6.31 -12.24
CA ASN A 61 9.81 -7.43 -12.76
C ASN A 61 9.04 -8.25 -11.72
N PHE A 62 9.08 -7.89 -10.43
CA PHE A 62 8.19 -8.52 -9.47
C PHE A 62 6.77 -7.97 -9.64
N ARG A 63 5.80 -8.86 -9.82
CA ARG A 63 4.37 -8.54 -9.95
C ARG A 63 3.62 -9.31 -8.87
N HIS A 64 2.72 -8.63 -8.17
CA HIS A 64 1.86 -9.21 -7.14
C HIS A 64 0.46 -8.61 -7.19
N SER A 65 -0.52 -9.36 -6.69
CA SER A 65 -1.94 -8.97 -6.70
C SER A 65 -2.33 -8.06 -5.52
N GLN A 66 -1.50 -7.97 -4.47
CA GLN A 66 -1.86 -7.32 -3.21
C GLN A 66 -1.60 -5.81 -3.17
N SER A 67 -2.49 -5.04 -2.55
CA SER A 67 -2.35 -3.60 -2.27
C SER A 67 -1.31 -3.26 -1.22
N GLY A 68 -1.09 -1.95 -1.04
CA GLY A 68 -0.07 -1.40 -0.17
C GLY A 68 1.25 -1.12 -0.87
N ASN A 69 1.89 -0.03 -0.47
CA ASN A 69 3.18 0.42 -1.04
C ASN A 69 4.40 -0.33 -0.47
N LEU A 70 4.22 -1.05 0.64
CA LEU A 70 5.26 -1.84 1.29
C LEU A 70 4.91 -3.33 1.22
N TYR A 71 5.91 -4.16 0.91
CA TYR A 71 5.68 -5.59 0.70
C TYR A 71 5.48 -6.35 2.00
N PHE A 72 6.37 -6.21 2.96
CA PHE A 72 6.28 -6.93 4.23
C PHE A 72 6.02 -5.90 5.34
N VAL A 73 4.81 -5.97 5.89
CA VAL A 73 4.33 -5.10 6.97
C VAL A 73 3.76 -5.99 8.07
N PRO A 74 3.52 -5.46 9.29
CA PRO A 74 2.80 -6.20 10.31
C PRO A 74 1.45 -6.72 9.81
N ASN A 75 1.01 -7.86 10.35
CA ASN A 75 -0.29 -8.46 10.01
C ASN A 75 -1.05 -8.88 11.26
N TYR A 76 -2.34 -9.19 11.07
CA TYR A 76 -3.21 -9.73 12.13
C TYR A 76 -2.91 -11.22 12.35
N ASP A 77 -1.86 -11.50 13.12
CA ASP A 77 -1.27 -12.83 13.33
C ASP A 77 -2.06 -13.70 14.32
N GLY A 78 -2.95 -13.12 15.11
CA GLY A 78 -3.65 -13.84 16.19
C GLY A 78 -2.88 -13.88 17.51
N ASP A 79 -1.69 -13.27 17.58
CA ASP A 79 -0.81 -13.23 18.76
C ASP A 79 -0.48 -11.78 19.13
N PHE A 80 0.47 -11.14 18.44
CA PHE A 80 0.84 -9.75 18.70
C PHE A 80 -0.29 -8.79 18.29
N PHE A 81 -0.89 -9.00 17.11
CA PHE A 81 -2.10 -8.31 16.65
C PHE A 81 -3.24 -9.32 16.52
N PRO A 82 -3.97 -9.60 17.60
CA PRO A 82 -4.93 -10.69 17.62
C PRO A 82 -6.23 -10.39 16.85
N LYS A 83 -6.49 -9.11 16.54
CA LYS A 83 -7.74 -8.62 15.90
C LYS A 83 -7.45 -7.41 15.01
N PRO A 84 -8.39 -7.03 14.12
CA PRO A 84 -8.32 -5.78 13.38
C PRO A 84 -8.11 -4.55 14.27
N MET A 85 -7.40 -3.54 13.74
CA MET A 85 -7.03 -2.33 14.49
C MET A 85 -8.24 -1.59 15.07
N GLU A 86 -9.37 -1.55 14.35
CA GLU A 86 -10.62 -0.93 14.81
C GLU A 86 -11.15 -1.59 16.10
N GLU A 87 -11.13 -2.92 16.18
CA GLU A 87 -11.57 -3.67 17.35
C GLU A 87 -10.62 -3.45 18.53
N LEU A 88 -9.31 -3.53 18.28
CA LEU A 88 -8.29 -3.29 19.30
C LEU A 88 -8.40 -1.88 19.89
N ARG A 89 -8.67 -0.86 19.07
CA ARG A 89 -8.87 0.52 19.53
C ARG A 89 -10.11 0.67 20.40
N ARG A 90 -11.20 -0.04 20.08
CA ARG A 90 -12.43 -0.03 20.88
C ARG A 90 -12.24 -0.68 22.25
N GLU A 91 -11.40 -1.71 22.33
CA GLU A 91 -11.06 -2.43 23.56
C GLU A 91 -9.96 -1.74 24.38
N ALA A 92 -9.12 -0.92 23.74
CA ALA A 92 -7.99 -0.29 24.39
C ALA A 92 -8.42 0.75 25.46
N PRO A 93 -7.66 0.85 26.57
CA PRO A 93 -7.90 1.89 27.55
C PRO A 93 -7.65 3.28 26.93
N ARG A 94 -8.53 4.23 27.25
CA ARG A 94 -8.39 5.62 26.81
C ARG A 94 -7.10 6.21 27.38
N LYS A 95 -6.29 6.79 26.51
CA LYS A 95 -5.04 7.50 26.87
C LYS A 95 -5.00 8.83 26.12
N SER A 96 -4.48 9.86 26.76
CA SER A 96 -4.14 11.10 26.06
C SER A 96 -3.00 10.81 25.08
N ILE A 97 -3.24 11.11 23.81
CA ILE A 97 -2.28 10.93 22.73
C ILE A 97 -2.08 12.26 22.01
N MET A 98 -0.86 12.49 21.54
CA MET A 98 -0.54 13.59 20.63
C MET A 98 -0.32 13.01 19.25
N CYS A 99 -1.23 13.33 18.32
CA CYS A 99 -1.15 12.95 16.92
C CYS A 99 -1.03 14.20 16.04
N GLY A 100 -0.59 14.00 14.81
CA GLY A 100 -0.42 15.07 13.84
C GLY A 100 0.24 14.57 12.56
N THR A 101 -0.03 15.29 11.48
CA THR A 101 0.53 15.10 10.14
C THR A 101 1.14 16.41 9.66
N THR A 102 2.02 16.37 8.67
CA THR A 102 2.46 17.58 7.97
C THR A 102 1.58 17.85 6.75
N GLN A 103 1.62 19.07 6.22
CA GLN A 103 0.77 19.48 5.09
C GLN A 103 1.02 18.68 3.81
N ASN A 104 2.22 18.15 3.61
CA ASN A 104 2.67 17.62 2.31
C ASN A 104 3.24 16.20 2.38
N GLU A 105 2.74 15.33 3.26
CA GLU A 105 3.23 13.94 3.38
C GLU A 105 3.22 13.17 2.04
N GLY A 106 2.19 13.42 1.20
CA GLY A 106 2.05 12.77 -0.10
C GLY A 106 3.14 13.14 -1.11
N LEU A 107 3.88 14.25 -0.89
CA LEU A 107 4.88 14.75 -1.84
C LEU A 107 6.00 13.74 -2.08
N PHE A 108 6.45 13.08 -1.02
CA PHE A 108 7.49 12.06 -1.10
C PHE A 108 7.09 10.91 -2.04
N PHE A 109 5.87 10.41 -1.91
CA PHE A 109 5.36 9.28 -2.71
C PHE A 109 5.08 9.68 -4.16
N VAL A 110 4.59 10.91 -4.39
CA VAL A 110 4.40 11.44 -5.75
C VAL A 110 5.74 11.64 -6.47
N ALA A 111 6.78 12.06 -5.76
CA ALA A 111 8.14 12.18 -6.30
C ALA A 111 8.73 10.81 -6.66
N LEU A 112 8.60 9.81 -5.78
CA LEU A 112 9.09 8.44 -6.01
C LEU A 112 8.35 7.72 -7.14
N GLY A 113 7.05 7.98 -7.32
CA GLY A 113 6.22 7.27 -8.30
C GLY A 113 6.52 7.63 -9.76
N GLY A 114 7.18 8.76 -10.02
CA GLY A 114 7.59 9.15 -11.39
C GLY A 114 6.44 9.38 -12.38
N PHE A 115 5.21 9.56 -11.89
CA PHE A 115 4.04 9.76 -12.74
C PHE A 115 4.08 11.12 -13.45
N GLY A 116 3.62 11.15 -14.70
CA GLY A 116 3.47 12.40 -15.46
C GLY A 116 2.46 13.34 -14.77
N LYS A 117 2.73 14.64 -14.80
CA LYS A 117 1.83 15.66 -14.23
C LYS A 117 0.77 16.06 -15.25
N THR A 118 -0.06 15.08 -15.62
CA THR A 118 -1.16 15.20 -16.59
C THR A 118 -2.37 14.46 -16.04
N ALA A 119 -3.57 14.71 -16.59
CA ALA A 119 -4.78 13.95 -16.21
C ALA A 119 -4.59 12.43 -16.33
N GLU A 120 -3.86 11.98 -17.36
CA GLU A 120 -3.54 10.57 -17.53
C GLU A 120 -2.56 10.06 -16.47
N GLY A 121 -1.54 10.84 -16.13
CA GLY A 121 -0.63 10.48 -15.05
C GLY A 121 -1.32 10.44 -13.68
N PHE A 122 -2.30 11.33 -13.45
CA PHE A 122 -3.16 11.30 -12.26
C PHE A 122 -3.99 10.00 -12.21
N ARG A 123 -4.66 9.61 -13.31
CA ARG A 123 -5.38 8.33 -13.38
C ARG A 123 -4.47 7.15 -13.07
N ARG A 124 -3.28 7.10 -13.68
CA ARG A 124 -2.29 6.04 -13.40
C ARG A 124 -1.81 6.01 -11.96
N PHE A 125 -1.73 7.16 -11.30
CA PHE A 125 -1.41 7.25 -9.88
C PHE A 125 -2.56 6.72 -9.01
N VAL A 126 -3.80 7.11 -9.28
CA VAL A 126 -4.99 6.58 -8.59
C VAL A 126 -5.10 5.06 -8.78
N ASN A 127 -4.90 4.55 -9.99
CA ASN A 127 -4.92 3.11 -10.27
C ASN A 127 -3.81 2.34 -9.54
N ARG A 128 -2.71 3.01 -9.16
CA ARG A 128 -1.63 2.40 -8.38
C ARG A 128 -2.03 2.22 -6.92
N ILE A 129 -2.70 3.21 -6.33
CA ILE A 129 -3.04 3.23 -4.91
C ILE A 129 -4.38 2.54 -4.62
N ILE A 130 -5.34 2.59 -5.55
CA ILE A 130 -6.64 1.94 -5.47
C ILE A 130 -6.60 0.66 -6.32
N ARG A 131 -6.61 -0.50 -5.67
CA ARG A 131 -6.53 -1.80 -6.35
C ARG A 131 -7.79 -2.65 -6.15
N GLU A 132 -8.06 -3.51 -7.12
CA GLU A 132 -9.17 -4.46 -7.11
C GLU A 132 -9.23 -5.32 -5.84
N CYS A 133 -8.08 -5.70 -5.27
CA CYS A 133 -8.05 -6.50 -4.04
C CYS A 133 -8.72 -5.80 -2.84
N ASP A 134 -8.84 -4.47 -2.85
CA ASP A 134 -9.41 -3.69 -1.75
C ASP A 134 -10.90 -3.39 -1.97
N TYR A 135 -11.32 -3.29 -3.24
CA TYR A 135 -12.66 -2.77 -3.62
C TYR A 135 -13.49 -3.73 -4.46
N GLY A 136 -12.93 -4.88 -4.87
CA GLY A 136 -13.60 -5.87 -5.70
C GLY A 136 -14.22 -5.26 -6.97
N CYS A 137 -15.50 -5.52 -7.20
CA CYS A 137 -16.23 -5.01 -8.36
C CYS A 137 -16.40 -3.47 -8.38
N ASP A 138 -16.19 -2.80 -7.25
CA ASP A 138 -16.43 -1.36 -7.12
C ASP A 138 -15.18 -0.52 -7.47
N GLU A 139 -14.03 -1.16 -7.69
CA GLU A 139 -12.73 -0.53 -7.96
C GLU A 139 -12.82 0.61 -8.99
N GLU A 140 -13.42 0.35 -10.16
CA GLU A 140 -13.52 1.33 -11.24
C GLU A 140 -14.44 2.52 -10.87
N SER A 141 -15.51 2.26 -10.10
CA SER A 141 -16.39 3.34 -9.60
C SER A 141 -15.63 4.23 -8.64
N VAL A 142 -14.92 3.64 -7.68
CA VAL A 142 -14.12 4.37 -6.68
C VAL A 142 -13.03 5.20 -7.35
N ARG A 143 -12.30 4.64 -8.32
CA ARG A 143 -11.29 5.36 -9.11
C ARG A 143 -11.88 6.56 -9.82
N LYS A 144 -13.07 6.40 -10.42
CA LYS A 144 -13.78 7.47 -11.10
C LYS A 144 -14.22 8.56 -10.13
N GLU A 145 -14.78 8.21 -8.98
CA GLU A 145 -15.20 9.16 -7.96
C GLU A 145 -14.03 9.99 -7.43
N ILE A 146 -12.87 9.36 -7.16
CA ILE A 146 -11.64 10.05 -6.76
C ILE A 146 -11.18 11.01 -7.87
N TYR A 147 -11.16 10.54 -9.12
CA TYR A 147 -10.79 11.40 -10.25
C TYR A 147 -11.71 12.61 -10.35
N ASP A 148 -13.01 12.40 -10.37
CA ASP A 148 -14.01 13.46 -10.52
C ASP A 148 -13.91 14.46 -9.35
N PHE A 149 -13.73 13.98 -8.11
CA PHE A 149 -13.64 14.84 -6.94
C PHE A 149 -12.40 15.75 -6.95
N TYR A 150 -11.22 15.18 -7.23
CA TYR A 150 -9.95 15.93 -7.16
C TYR A 150 -9.66 16.76 -8.43
N MET A 151 -10.20 16.36 -9.58
CA MET A 151 -9.93 17.01 -10.88
C MET A 151 -11.05 17.92 -11.40
N LYS A 152 -12.22 17.98 -10.75
CA LYS A 152 -13.39 18.78 -11.20
C LYS A 152 -13.10 20.23 -11.61
N ASP A 153 -12.16 20.90 -10.94
CA ASP A 153 -11.84 22.32 -11.14
C ASP A 153 -10.38 22.54 -11.58
N VAL A 154 -9.78 21.54 -12.24
CA VAL A 154 -8.37 21.58 -12.65
C VAL A 154 -8.26 21.61 -14.16
N ASP A 155 -7.55 22.60 -14.70
CA ASP A 155 -7.11 22.56 -16.11
C ASP A 155 -6.11 21.41 -16.27
N PRO A 156 -6.38 20.38 -17.11
CA PRO A 156 -5.46 19.27 -17.33
C PRO A 156 -4.08 19.68 -17.87
N LYS A 157 -3.94 20.90 -18.41
CA LYS A 157 -2.67 21.48 -18.87
C LYS A 157 -1.88 22.16 -17.75
N ASP A 158 -2.52 22.49 -16.64
CA ASP A 158 -1.86 23.03 -15.46
C ASP A 158 -1.14 21.91 -14.68
N LYS A 159 0.11 21.68 -15.05
CA LYS A 159 0.95 20.65 -14.46
C LYS A 159 1.17 20.85 -12.95
N VAL A 160 1.17 22.09 -12.48
CA VAL A 160 1.38 22.40 -11.05
C VAL A 160 0.13 21.99 -10.29
N LYS A 161 -1.04 22.42 -10.76
CA LYS A 161 -2.31 22.06 -10.11
C LYS A 161 -2.55 20.55 -10.12
N VAL A 162 -2.25 19.87 -11.24
CA VAL A 162 -2.32 18.40 -11.28
C VAL A 162 -1.38 17.77 -10.27
N ALA A 163 -0.14 18.26 -10.13
CA ALA A 163 0.81 17.75 -9.15
C ALA A 163 0.32 17.96 -7.71
N GLU A 164 -0.23 19.13 -7.39
CA GLU A 164 -0.85 19.41 -6.08
C GLU A 164 -1.96 18.40 -5.76
N ARG A 165 -2.87 18.13 -6.71
CA ARG A 165 -3.92 17.13 -6.51
C ARG A 165 -3.38 15.72 -6.31
N MET A 166 -2.29 15.33 -6.99
CA MET A 166 -1.64 14.05 -6.73
C MET A 166 -1.10 13.98 -5.29
N VAL A 167 -0.52 15.07 -4.79
CA VAL A 167 0.00 15.16 -3.42
C VAL A 167 -1.14 15.09 -2.40
N GLU A 168 -2.24 15.81 -2.64
CA GLU A 168 -3.43 15.79 -1.78
C GLU A 168 -4.04 14.39 -1.70
N VAL A 169 -4.25 13.73 -2.85
CA VAL A 169 -4.75 12.34 -2.88
C VAL A 169 -3.81 11.40 -2.14
N GLY A 170 -2.50 11.49 -2.41
CA GLY A 170 -1.50 10.65 -1.75
C GLY A 170 -1.46 10.87 -0.24
N HIS A 171 -1.59 12.12 0.21
CA HIS A 171 -1.69 12.46 1.63
C HIS A 171 -2.96 11.87 2.25
N ALA A 172 -4.12 12.09 1.61
CA ALA A 172 -5.41 11.61 2.10
C ALA A 172 -5.44 10.08 2.22
N HIS A 173 -4.94 9.37 1.21
CA HIS A 173 -4.93 7.91 1.18
C HIS A 173 -3.96 7.30 2.19
N LEU A 174 -2.78 7.89 2.37
CA LEU A 174 -1.71 7.26 3.16
C LEU A 174 -1.63 7.74 4.60
N PHE A 175 -2.09 8.96 4.91
CA PHE A 175 -1.78 9.64 6.17
C PHE A 175 -2.96 10.27 6.88
N SER A 176 -4.14 10.39 6.25
CA SER A 176 -5.33 10.89 6.94
C SER A 176 -6.02 9.75 7.69
N PHE A 177 -6.22 9.96 8.99
CA PHE A 177 -6.85 9.05 9.95
C PHE A 177 -7.67 9.85 10.97
#